data_AF-A0A7W0NQA7-F1
#
_entry.id   AF-A0A7W0NQA7-F1
#
_cell.length_a   1.000
_cell.length_b   1.000
_cell.length_c   1.000
_cell.angle_alpha   90.00
_cell.angle_beta   90.00
_cell.angle_gamma   90.00
#
_symmetry.space_group_name_H-M   'P 1'
#
loop_
_entity.id
_entity.type
_entity.pdbx_description
1 polymer ?
#
loop_
_entity_poly.entity_id
_entity_poly.type
_entity_poly.pdbx_seq_one_letter_code
_entity_poly.pdbx_strand_id
1 'polypeptide(L)'
;MADQQYFITLAAFRRTRPGQRFVLFALLILFAMSIAVSAQSVIEDDISPPPLRLLSQSEKDGLAAETDVKRRTKLALELMDIRLKQAEAHDAGDNFDQMFVQLGGFHGLMDNMLAFLNNSDKDSGKVLNNFKRFEIGLRYFTTRLELIRRDMPLRYEFYVRTLIKYLRAARAKAIEPLFDDLVVPEKKPA
;
A
#
# COMPACT_ATOMS: atom_id res chain seq x y z
N MET A 1 -58.81 -46.18 47.25
CA MET A 1 -58.85 -45.72 45.84
C MET A 1 -58.13 -44.38 45.82
N ALA A 2 -56.82 -44.39 45.54
CA ALA A 2 -56.23 -44.12 44.22
C ALA A 2 -56.62 -42.71 43.73
N ASP A 3 -55.76 -41.81 43.28
CA ASP A 3 -54.34 -41.78 42.95
C ASP A 3 -54.11 -40.29 42.66
N GLN A 4 -53.01 -39.68 43.11
CA GLN A 4 -52.53 -38.48 42.42
C GLN A 4 -51.03 -38.23 42.68
N GLN A 5 -50.24 -38.94 41.88
CA GLN A 5 -48.86 -38.62 41.57
C GLN A 5 -48.80 -37.34 40.73
N TYR A 6 -48.25 -36.25 41.27
CA TYR A 6 -47.62 -35.19 40.49
C TYR A 6 -46.50 -34.59 41.35
N PHE A 7 -45.26 -34.67 40.86
CA PHE A 7 -44.30 -33.57 40.77
C PHE A 7 -42.90 -34.15 40.48
N ILE A 8 -42.67 -34.46 39.20
CA ILE A 8 -41.35 -34.31 38.60
C ILE A 8 -41.11 -32.81 38.52
N THR A 9 -40.10 -32.25 39.20
CA THR A 9 -39.17 -31.27 38.60
C THR A 9 -38.09 -30.75 39.57
N LEU A 10 -36.86 -30.79 39.02
CA LEU A 10 -35.85 -29.74 39.04
C LEU A 10 -34.86 -29.58 40.22
N ALA A 11 -33.61 -29.62 39.76
CA ALA A 11 -32.45 -28.85 40.20
C ALA A 11 -31.58 -29.50 41.27
N ALA A 12 -30.78 -30.48 40.81
CA ALA A 12 -29.44 -30.70 41.34
C ALA A 12 -28.61 -29.43 41.12
N PHE A 13 -28.73 -28.47 42.04
CA PHE A 13 -27.86 -27.31 42.13
C PHE A 13 -26.45 -27.81 42.47
N ARG A 14 -25.61 -27.97 41.45
CA ARG A 14 -24.17 -28.27 41.61
C ARG A 14 -23.57 -27.20 42.50
N ARG A 15 -23.30 -27.57 43.75
CA ARG A 15 -22.56 -26.77 44.72
C ARG A 15 -21.14 -26.56 44.19
N THR A 16 -20.92 -25.45 43.50
CA THR A 16 -19.57 -25.04 43.08
C THR A 16 -18.73 -24.84 44.33
N ARG A 17 -17.65 -25.61 44.47
CA ARG A 17 -16.72 -25.49 45.61
C ARG A 17 -16.11 -24.08 45.61
N PRO A 18 -15.94 -23.43 46.77
CA PRO A 18 -15.49 -22.04 46.85
C PRO A 18 -14.15 -21.80 46.15
N GLY A 19 -13.23 -22.78 46.17
CA GLY A 19 -11.95 -22.69 45.44
C GLY A 19 -12.07 -22.71 43.91
N GLN A 20 -13.16 -23.26 43.36
CA GLN A 20 -13.36 -23.36 41.91
C GLN A 20 -13.76 -22.01 41.30
N ARG A 21 -14.38 -21.12 42.09
CA ARG A 21 -14.70 -19.74 41.71
C ARG A 21 -13.43 -18.89 41.60
N PHE A 22 -12.47 -19.08 42.52
CA PHE A 22 -11.17 -18.42 42.46
C PHE A 22 -10.33 -18.87 41.26
N VAL A 23 -10.34 -20.17 40.94
CA VAL A 23 -9.62 -20.69 39.76
C VAL A 23 -10.21 -20.14 38.47
N LEU A 24 -11.54 -20.11 38.32
CA LEU A 24 -12.19 -19.53 37.14
C LEU A 24 -11.94 -18.02 37.02
N PHE A 25 -11.92 -17.29 38.14
CA PHE A 25 -11.62 -15.86 38.14
C PHE A 25 -10.15 -15.57 37.76
N ALA A 26 -9.20 -16.36 38.28
CA ALA A 26 -7.79 -16.26 37.93
C ALA A 26 -7.52 -16.59 36.45
N LEU A 27 -8.24 -17.58 35.90
CA LEU A 27 -8.13 -17.98 34.49
C LEU A 27 -8.73 -16.92 33.54
N LEU A 28 -9.81 -16.24 33.96
CA LEU A 28 -10.36 -15.07 33.26
C LEU A 28 -9.39 -13.88 33.25
N ILE A 29 -8.67 -13.63 34.34
CA ILE A 29 -7.66 -12.57 34.42
C ILE A 29 -6.46 -12.89 33.52
N LEU A 30 -5.97 -14.14 33.51
CA LEU A 30 -4.89 -14.59 32.62
C LEU A 30 -5.29 -14.52 31.14
N PHE A 31 -6.54 -14.87 30.82
CA PHE A 31 -7.09 -14.74 29.47
C PHE A 31 -7.24 -13.26 29.05
N ALA A 32 -7.69 -12.39 29.96
CA ALA A 32 -7.78 -10.95 29.71
C ALA A 32 -6.39 -10.29 29.52
N MET A 33 -5.36 -10.72 30.26
CA MET A 33 -3.99 -10.25 30.05
C MET A 33 -3.41 -10.69 28.70
N SER A 34 -3.85 -11.82 28.15
CA SER A 34 -3.39 -12.29 26.83
C SER A 34 -3.92 -11.43 25.68
N ILE A 35 -5.04 -10.73 25.86
CA ILE A 35 -5.63 -9.83 24.86
C ILE A 35 -4.94 -8.45 24.86
N ALA A 36 -4.24 -8.08 25.94
CA ALA A 36 -3.58 -6.77 26.07
C ALA A 36 -2.25 -6.65 25.32
N VAL A 37 -1.70 -7.73 24.75
CA VAL A 37 -0.42 -7.72 23.98
C VAL A 37 -0.66 -7.50 22.47
N SER A 38 -1.72 -6.77 22.11
CA SER A 38 -1.92 -6.29 20.75
C SER A 38 -2.67 -4.97 20.76
N ALA A 39 -2.05 -3.92 21.32
CA ALA A 39 -2.59 -2.58 21.20
C ALA A 39 -1.46 -1.53 21.17
N GLN A 40 -1.42 -0.83 20.03
CA GLN A 40 -0.86 0.51 19.80
C GLN A 40 0.67 0.64 19.78
N SER A 41 1.25 0.52 18.56
CA SER A 41 2.33 1.44 18.21
C SER A 41 1.72 2.84 18.14
N VAL A 42 1.88 3.60 19.23
CA VAL A 42 1.68 5.04 19.23
C VAL A 42 2.61 5.57 18.14
N ILE A 43 2.05 5.97 17.00
CA ILE A 43 2.80 6.69 15.98
C ILE A 43 3.00 8.08 16.58
N GLU A 44 4.15 8.24 17.23
CA GLU A 44 4.61 9.45 17.91
C GLU A 44 4.53 10.66 16.95
N ASP A 45 4.28 11.85 17.50
CA ASP A 45 4.23 13.15 16.81
C ASP A 45 5.54 13.55 16.08
N ASP A 46 6.51 12.64 15.99
CA ASP A 46 7.84 12.81 15.39
C ASP A 46 7.96 12.20 13.98
N ILE A 47 6.85 11.99 13.27
CA ILE A 47 6.89 11.55 11.87
C ILE A 47 7.52 12.66 11.02
N SER A 48 8.57 12.34 10.25
CA SER A 48 9.12 13.31 9.30
C SER A 48 8.08 13.72 8.27
N PRO A 49 7.98 15.03 7.94
CA PRO A 49 7.03 15.50 6.95
C PRO A 49 7.27 14.80 5.60
N PRO A 50 6.21 14.48 4.84
CA PRO A 50 6.38 13.81 3.56
C PRO A 50 7.19 14.70 2.59
N PRO A 51 8.17 14.15 1.86
CA PRO A 51 8.95 14.92 0.91
C PRO A 51 8.10 15.50 -0.20
N LEU A 52 8.56 16.63 -0.70
CA LEU A 52 7.97 17.32 -1.82
C LEU A 52 8.11 16.47 -3.10
N ARG A 53 7.01 16.31 -3.83
CA ARG A 53 6.96 15.53 -5.08
C ARG A 53 7.40 16.36 -6.28
N LEU A 54 8.61 16.92 -6.21
CA LEU A 54 9.11 17.87 -7.19
C LEU A 54 10.01 17.18 -8.22
N LEU A 55 9.69 17.38 -9.49
CA LEU A 55 10.61 17.10 -10.59
C LEU A 55 11.52 18.31 -10.78
N SER A 56 12.77 18.08 -11.14
CA SER A 56 13.65 19.16 -11.60
C SER A 56 13.09 19.78 -12.88
N GLN A 57 13.47 21.02 -13.16
CA GLN A 57 13.06 21.67 -14.39
C GLN A 57 13.55 20.89 -15.63
N SER A 58 14.78 20.37 -15.58
CA SER A 58 15.35 19.56 -16.67
C SER A 58 14.57 18.27 -16.93
N GLU A 59 14.05 17.60 -15.90
CA GLU A 59 13.22 16.41 -16.06
C GLU A 59 11.87 16.75 -16.70
N LYS A 60 11.25 17.85 -16.26
CA LYS A 60 9.99 18.33 -16.84
C LYS A 60 10.16 18.66 -18.32
N ASP A 61 11.21 19.42 -18.65
CA ASP A 61 11.48 19.84 -20.02
C ASP A 61 11.83 18.64 -20.90
N GLY A 62 12.65 17.70 -20.40
CA GLY A 62 13.01 16.48 -21.11
C GLY A 62 11.79 15.59 -21.41
N LEU A 63 10.90 15.42 -20.43
CA LEU A 63 9.65 14.68 -20.62
C LEU A 63 8.67 15.40 -21.55
N ALA A 64 8.59 16.74 -21.47
CA ALA A 64 7.71 17.53 -22.32
C ALA A 64 8.20 17.56 -23.78
N ALA A 65 9.52 17.55 -24.01
CA ALA A 65 10.11 17.51 -25.34
C ALA A 65 9.84 16.20 -26.08
N GLU A 66 9.63 15.09 -25.37
CA GLU A 66 9.36 13.79 -25.98
C GLU A 66 7.86 13.61 -26.28
N THR A 67 7.51 13.76 -27.55
CA THR A 67 6.12 13.63 -28.04
C THR A 67 5.72 12.19 -28.29
N ASP A 68 6.68 11.29 -28.54
CA ASP A 68 6.38 9.88 -28.72
C ASP A 68 6.09 9.20 -27.37
N VAL A 69 4.86 8.70 -27.22
CA VAL A 69 4.40 8.02 -26.00
C VAL A 69 5.36 6.94 -25.54
N LYS A 70 5.89 6.12 -26.46
CA LYS A 70 6.78 5.01 -26.11
C LYS A 70 8.13 5.49 -25.59
N ARG A 71 8.74 6.46 -26.26
CA ARG A 71 10.00 7.07 -25.82
C ARG A 71 9.82 7.80 -24.50
N ARG A 72 8.73 8.55 -24.32
CA ARG A 72 8.44 9.26 -23.07
C ARG A 72 8.23 8.31 -21.90
N THR A 73 7.49 7.21 -22.09
CA THR A 73 7.33 6.16 -21.06
C THR A 73 8.68 5.55 -20.69
N LYS A 74 9.55 5.27 -21.68
CA LYS A 74 10.88 4.73 -21.40
C LYS A 74 11.73 5.73 -20.61
N LEU A 75 11.74 7.00 -21.03
CA LEU A 75 12.48 8.07 -20.37
C LEU A 75 12.02 8.25 -18.92
N ALA A 76 10.70 8.27 -18.67
CA ALA A 76 10.17 8.38 -17.31
C ALA A 76 10.62 7.22 -16.42
N LEU A 77 10.56 5.98 -16.90
CA LEU A 77 11.03 4.81 -16.15
C LEU A 77 12.53 4.86 -15.88
N GLU A 78 13.33 5.36 -16.83
CA GLU A 78 14.77 5.55 -16.67
C GLU A 78 15.09 6.61 -15.61
N LEU A 79 14.41 7.76 -15.64
CA LEU A 79 14.55 8.79 -14.62
C LEU A 79 14.13 8.27 -13.24
N MET A 80 13.04 7.50 -13.15
CA MET A 80 12.62 6.85 -11.91
C MET A 80 13.68 5.88 -11.38
N ASP A 81 14.30 5.09 -12.25
CA ASP A 81 15.39 4.19 -11.87
C ASP A 81 16.61 4.95 -11.33
N ILE A 82 16.99 6.06 -11.98
CA ILE A 82 18.08 6.94 -11.54
C ILE A 82 17.78 7.51 -10.14
N ARG A 83 16.58 8.06 -9.94
CA ARG A 83 16.16 8.60 -8.63
C ARG A 83 16.20 7.54 -7.54
N LEU A 84 15.72 6.32 -7.85
CA LEU A 84 15.74 5.24 -6.87
C LEU A 84 17.15 4.77 -6.54
N LYS A 85 18.06 4.68 -7.53
CA LYS A 85 19.48 4.36 -7.30
C LYS A 85 20.16 5.40 -6.41
N GLN A 86 19.85 6.68 -6.61
CA GLN A 86 20.36 7.76 -5.76
C GLN A 86 19.78 7.67 -4.35
N ALA A 87 18.50 7.34 -4.20
CA ALA A 87 17.88 7.11 -2.90
C ALA A 87 18.58 5.97 -2.15
N GLU A 88 18.84 4.83 -2.81
CA GLU A 88 19.57 3.69 -2.23
C GLU A 88 21.00 4.07 -1.80
N ALA A 89 21.69 4.90 -2.59
CA ALA A 89 23.02 5.37 -2.25
C ALA A 89 23.00 6.29 -1.01
N HIS A 90 21.97 7.12 -0.86
CA HIS A 90 21.80 7.97 0.33
C HIS A 90 21.39 7.17 1.57
N ASP A 91 20.53 6.16 1.40
CA ASP A 91 20.12 5.22 2.46
C ASP A 91 21.34 4.48 3.04
N ALA A 92 22.20 3.94 2.17
CA ALA A 92 23.44 3.27 2.57
C ALA A 92 24.44 4.19 3.29
N GLY A 93 24.27 5.51 3.20
CA GLY A 93 25.11 6.51 3.87
C GLY A 93 24.40 7.24 5.01
N ASP A 94 23.26 6.74 5.49
CA ASP A 94 22.42 7.36 6.54
C ASP A 94 21.97 8.81 6.23
N ASN A 95 21.99 9.20 4.95
CA ASN A 95 21.65 10.55 4.48
C ASN A 95 20.15 10.64 4.15
N PHE A 96 19.30 10.42 5.15
CA PHE A 96 17.85 10.27 4.95
C PHE A 96 17.17 11.50 4.32
N ASP A 97 17.62 12.71 4.62
CA ASP A 97 17.07 13.93 4.01
C ASP A 97 17.21 13.91 2.49
N GLN A 98 18.41 13.57 2.00
CA GLN A 98 18.69 13.48 0.57
C GLN A 98 17.98 12.29 -0.05
N MET A 99 17.93 11.15 0.64
CA MET A 99 17.13 10.00 0.21
C MET A 99 15.67 10.41 -0.03
N PHE A 100 15.04 11.13 0.89
CA PHE A 100 13.66 11.57 0.74
C PHE A 100 13.45 12.57 -0.39
N VAL A 101 14.42 13.45 -0.67
CA VAL A 101 14.38 14.29 -1.88
C VAL A 101 14.32 13.43 -3.14
N GLN A 102 15.14 12.38 -3.22
CA GLN A 102 15.13 11.47 -4.37
C GLN A 102 13.83 10.66 -4.48
N LEU A 103 13.31 10.15 -3.36
CA LEU A 103 12.04 9.43 -3.34
C LEU A 103 10.85 10.34 -3.67
N GLY A 104 10.88 11.60 -3.26
CA GLY A 104 9.91 12.62 -3.65
C GLY A 104 9.92 12.86 -5.16
N GLY A 105 11.11 12.99 -5.77
CA GLY A 105 11.28 13.09 -7.22
C GLY A 105 10.78 11.85 -7.97
N PHE A 106 11.11 10.65 -7.48
CA PHE A 106 10.58 9.38 -8.00
C PHE A 106 9.05 9.35 -8.00
N HIS A 107 8.42 9.77 -6.89
CA HIS A 107 6.96 9.85 -6.78
C HIS A 107 6.40 10.84 -7.79
N GLY A 108 7.00 12.02 -7.91
CA GLY A 108 6.57 13.03 -8.88
C GLY A 108 6.65 12.53 -10.33
N LEU A 109 7.71 11.81 -10.72
CA LEU A 109 7.84 11.21 -12.05
C LEU A 109 6.73 10.20 -12.35
N MET A 110 6.36 9.39 -11.35
CA MET A 110 5.24 8.47 -11.46
C MET A 110 3.91 9.20 -11.70
N ASP A 111 3.64 10.25 -10.92
CA ASP A 111 2.44 11.09 -11.06
C ASP A 111 2.38 11.74 -12.44
N ASN A 112 3.50 12.32 -12.89
CA ASN A 112 3.61 12.95 -14.20
C ASN A 112 3.30 11.96 -15.34
N MET A 113 3.91 10.77 -15.28
CA MET A 113 3.77 9.75 -16.32
C MET A 113 2.36 9.17 -16.35
N LEU A 114 1.75 8.90 -15.19
CA LEU A 114 0.36 8.47 -15.12
C LEU A 114 -0.59 9.53 -15.66
N ALA A 115 -0.39 10.81 -15.31
CA ALA A 115 -1.20 11.89 -15.83
C ALA A 115 -1.10 11.98 -17.37
N PHE A 116 0.12 11.88 -17.91
CA PHE A 116 0.33 11.88 -19.35
C PHE A 116 -0.37 10.72 -20.06
N LEU A 117 -0.23 9.48 -19.57
CA LEU A 117 -0.90 8.32 -20.18
C LEU A 117 -2.42 8.41 -20.07
N ASN A 118 -2.95 8.91 -18.95
CA ASN A 118 -4.39 9.06 -18.75
C ASN A 118 -5.01 10.14 -19.64
N ASN A 119 -4.23 11.17 -20.00
CA ASN A 119 -4.66 12.25 -20.88
C ASN A 119 -4.35 11.95 -22.37
N SER A 120 -3.73 10.81 -22.66
CA SER A 120 -3.48 10.34 -24.03
C SER A 120 -4.68 9.56 -24.57
N ASP A 121 -4.75 9.40 -25.89
CA ASP A 121 -5.79 8.62 -26.57
C ASP A 121 -5.76 7.14 -26.13
N LYS A 122 -6.70 6.75 -25.25
CA LYS A 122 -6.76 5.42 -24.64
C LYS A 122 -7.22 4.33 -25.61
N ASP A 123 -7.95 4.72 -26.66
CA ASP A 123 -8.41 3.80 -27.72
C ASP A 123 -7.25 3.42 -28.65
N SER A 124 -6.14 4.17 -28.58
CA SER A 124 -4.91 3.82 -29.26
C SER A 124 -4.23 2.62 -28.60
N GLY A 125 -4.13 1.51 -29.33
CA GLY A 125 -3.32 0.35 -28.92
C GLY A 125 -1.86 0.71 -28.57
N LYS A 126 -1.33 1.84 -29.08
CA LYS A 126 -0.01 2.36 -28.70
C LYS A 126 0.03 2.84 -27.24
N VAL A 127 -1.02 3.52 -26.77
CA VAL A 127 -1.12 4.01 -25.38
C VAL A 127 -1.37 2.86 -24.43
N LEU A 128 -2.26 1.91 -24.77
CA LEU A 128 -2.49 0.68 -23.98
C LEU A 128 -1.20 -0.14 -23.78
N ASN A 129 -0.41 -0.31 -24.84
CA ASN A 129 0.90 -0.97 -24.74
C ASN A 129 1.87 -0.24 -23.80
N ASN A 130 1.76 1.09 -23.68
CA ASN A 130 2.59 1.88 -22.78
C ASN A 130 2.06 1.91 -21.34
N PHE A 131 0.76 1.82 -21.12
CA PHE A 131 0.19 1.50 -19.80
C PHE A 131 0.74 0.17 -19.28
N LYS A 132 0.70 -0.88 -20.11
CA LYS A 132 1.29 -2.18 -19.77
C LYS A 132 2.79 -2.09 -19.49
N ARG A 133 3.56 -1.40 -20.35
CA ARG A 133 5.00 -1.19 -20.14
C ARG A 133 5.27 -0.49 -18.82
N PHE A 134 4.50 0.55 -18.52
CA PHE A 134 4.65 1.34 -17.31
C PHE A 134 4.34 0.51 -16.07
N GLU A 135 3.23 -0.25 -16.04
CA GLU A 135 2.91 -1.18 -14.94
C GLU A 135 4.06 -2.16 -14.67
N ILE A 136 4.57 -2.81 -15.73
CA ILE A 136 5.67 -3.78 -15.62
C ILE A 136 6.92 -3.10 -15.06
N GLY A 137 7.21 -1.88 -15.52
CA GLY A 137 8.32 -1.07 -15.00
C GLY A 137 8.15 -0.76 -13.51
N LEU A 138 6.96 -0.33 -13.09
CA LEU A 138 6.66 -0.05 -11.68
C LEU A 138 6.80 -1.29 -10.78
N ARG A 139 6.49 -2.48 -11.29
CA ARG A 139 6.66 -3.74 -10.54
C ARG A 139 8.11 -3.95 -10.08
N TYR A 140 9.08 -3.59 -10.92
CA TYR A 140 10.50 -3.73 -10.61
C TYR A 140 10.93 -2.88 -9.40
N PHE A 141 10.33 -1.71 -9.20
CA PHE A 141 10.67 -0.82 -8.09
C PHE A 141 10.13 -1.26 -6.73
N THR A 142 9.13 -2.15 -6.70
CA THR A 142 8.47 -2.54 -5.43
C THR A 142 9.45 -3.17 -4.46
N THR A 143 10.26 -4.14 -4.91
CA THR A 143 11.20 -4.85 -4.03
C THR A 143 12.31 -3.94 -3.50
N ARG A 144 12.77 -3.00 -4.32
CA ARG A 144 13.81 -2.03 -3.96
C ARG A 144 13.35 -1.04 -2.89
N LEU A 145 12.13 -0.52 -3.02
CA LEU A 145 11.53 0.31 -1.97
C LEU A 145 11.31 -0.45 -0.66
N GLU A 146 10.97 -1.74 -0.74
CA GLU A 146 10.82 -2.60 0.44
C GLU A 146 12.17 -2.82 1.15
N LEU A 147 13.28 -2.89 0.41
CA LEU A 147 14.62 -2.97 0.98
C LEU A 147 14.98 -1.69 1.76
N ILE A 148 14.82 -0.52 1.14
CA ILE A 148 15.00 0.78 1.81
C ILE A 148 14.15 0.86 3.08
N ARG A 149 12.87 0.43 3.00
CA ARG A 149 11.96 0.43 4.16
C ARG A 149 12.49 -0.42 5.32
N ARG A 150 13.18 -1.51 5.04
CA ARG A 150 13.63 -2.45 6.07
C ARG A 150 14.85 -1.94 6.82
N ASP A 151 15.72 -1.22 6.13
CA ASP A 151 17.02 -0.84 6.66
C ASP A 151 16.96 0.50 7.43
N MET A 152 15.83 1.23 7.34
CA MET A 152 15.64 2.55 7.97
C MET A 152 15.02 2.51 9.39
N PRO A 153 15.30 3.53 10.24
CA PRO A 153 14.62 3.70 11.52
C PRO A 153 13.11 3.97 11.39
N LEU A 154 12.33 3.52 12.38
CA LEU A 154 10.86 3.60 12.40
C LEU A 154 10.29 5.01 12.11
N ARG A 155 10.99 6.06 12.57
CA ARG A 155 10.60 7.47 12.38
C ARG A 155 10.42 7.85 10.89
N TYR A 156 11.24 7.27 10.03
CA TYR A 156 11.33 7.61 8.62
C TYR A 156 10.51 6.62 7.75
N GLU A 157 10.18 5.45 8.29
CA GLU A 157 9.51 4.34 7.60
C GLU A 157 8.13 4.71 7.02
N PHE A 158 7.40 5.60 7.72
CA PHE A 158 6.02 5.93 7.40
C PHE A 158 5.84 6.39 5.94
N TYR A 159 6.73 7.26 5.46
CA TYR A 159 6.65 7.76 4.10
C TYR A 159 6.93 6.64 3.08
N VAL A 160 8.00 5.86 3.27
CA VAL A 160 8.36 4.79 2.32
C VAL A 160 7.25 3.74 2.22
N ARG A 161 6.64 3.39 3.35
CA ARG A 161 5.45 2.51 3.37
C ARG A 161 4.28 3.10 2.59
N THR A 162 4.06 4.40 2.70
CA THR A 162 3.01 5.12 1.96
C THR A 162 3.33 5.15 0.45
N LEU A 163 4.58 5.40 0.08
CA LEU A 163 5.05 5.37 -1.29
C LEU A 163 4.90 3.97 -1.92
N ILE A 164 5.20 2.90 -1.19
CA ILE A 164 4.98 1.53 -1.66
C ILE A 164 3.49 1.27 -1.92
N LYS A 165 2.61 1.69 -1.00
CA LYS A 165 1.15 1.59 -1.21
C LYS A 165 0.72 2.36 -2.45
N TYR A 166 1.26 3.56 -2.63
CA TYR A 166 0.98 4.39 -3.79
C TYR A 166 1.47 3.75 -5.08
N LEU A 167 2.68 3.19 -5.11
CA LEU A 167 3.22 2.45 -6.26
C LEU A 167 2.31 1.28 -6.65
N ARG A 168 1.78 0.55 -5.67
CA ARG A 168 0.81 -0.54 -5.92
C ARG A 168 -0.50 -0.01 -6.49
N ALA A 169 -1.01 1.12 -6.00
CA ALA A 169 -2.20 1.78 -6.53
C ALA A 169 -1.97 2.31 -7.95
N ALA A 170 -0.82 2.92 -8.22
CA ALA A 170 -0.39 3.37 -9.55
C ALA A 170 -0.35 2.22 -10.55
N ARG A 171 0.14 1.04 -10.13
CA ARG A 171 0.11 -0.18 -10.95
C ARG A 171 -1.32 -0.64 -11.24
N ALA A 172 -2.20 -0.67 -10.24
CA ALA A 172 -3.60 -1.00 -10.45
C ALA A 172 -4.26 -0.04 -11.45
N LYS A 173 -4.03 1.27 -11.29
CA LYS A 173 -4.53 2.31 -12.20
C LYS A 173 -3.98 2.17 -13.62
N ALA A 174 -2.74 1.73 -13.78
CA ALA A 174 -2.15 1.48 -15.09
C ALA A 174 -2.74 0.25 -15.79
N ILE A 175 -3.41 -0.65 -15.05
CA ILE A 175 -4.05 -1.84 -15.58
C ILE A 175 -5.49 -1.56 -16.03
N GLU A 176 -6.21 -0.64 -15.37
CA GLU A 176 -7.62 -0.33 -15.65
C GLU A 176 -7.93 -0.12 -17.15
N PRO A 177 -7.16 0.70 -17.91
CA PRO A 177 -7.47 0.94 -19.32
C PRO A 177 -7.35 -0.30 -20.21
N LEU A 178 -6.66 -1.36 -19.77
CA LEU A 178 -6.48 -2.58 -20.56
C LEU A 178 -7.77 -3.43 -20.63
N PHE A 179 -8.78 -3.11 -19.83
CA PHE A 179 -10.01 -3.89 -19.68
C PHE A 179 -11.29 -3.12 -20.05
N ASP A 180 -11.20 -1.85 -20.44
CA ASP A 180 -12.36 -0.98 -20.69
C ASP A 180 -13.23 -1.51 -21.86
N ASP A 181 -12.60 -1.95 -22.95
CA ASP A 181 -13.28 -2.48 -24.16
C ASP A 181 -13.75 -3.95 -24.04
N LEU A 182 -13.43 -4.65 -22.94
CA LEU A 182 -13.81 -6.05 -22.75
C LEU A 182 -15.16 -6.22 -22.05
N VAL A 183 -15.82 -5.12 -21.68
CA VAL A 183 -17.19 -5.12 -21.17
C VAL A 183 -18.14 -5.17 -22.36
N VAL A 184 -18.92 -6.24 -22.45
CA VAL A 184 -19.85 -6.59 -23.54
C VAL A 184 -20.50 -5.36 -24.19
N PRO A 185 -20.36 -5.15 -25.52
CA PRO A 185 -21.11 -4.09 -26.21
C PRO A 185 -22.60 -4.34 -25.99
N GLU A 186 -23.31 -3.38 -25.40
CA GLU A 186 -24.77 -3.45 -25.34
C GLU A 186 -25.31 -3.53 -26.77
N LYS A 187 -25.80 -4.70 -27.16
CA LYS A 187 -26.46 -4.91 -28.44
C LYS A 187 -27.66 -3.97 -28.50
N LYS A 188 -27.54 -2.88 -29.25
CA LYS A 188 -28.66 -1.97 -29.54
C LYS A 188 -29.80 -2.81 -30.15
N PRO A 189 -30.99 -2.86 -29.53
CA PRO A 189 -32.12 -3.55 -30.14
C PRO A 189 -32.47 -2.86 -31.46
N ALA A 190 -32.71 -3.68 -32.49
CA ALA A 190 -32.98 -3.28 -33.87
C ALA A 190 -34.27 -2.48 -34.00
#